data_AF-I0SXH3-F1
#
_entry.id   AF-I0SXH3-F1
#
_cell.length_a   1.000
_cell.length_b   1.000
_cell.length_c   1.000
_cell.angle_alpha   90.00
_cell.angle_beta   90.00
_cell.angle_gamma   90.00
#
_symmetry.space_group_name_H-M   'P 1'
#
loop_
_entity.id
_entity.type
_entity.pdbx_description
1 polymer ?
#
loop_
_entity_poly.entity_id
_entity_poly.type
_entity_poly.pdbx_seq_one_letter_code
_entity_poly.pdbx_strand_id
1 'polypeptide(L)'
;MSEQQTKNTLKEPLNILLETYHDKVGKINNSSELFDIYSPWNDSNIEKMLASFDVALKTDSNTFSWLDIEKDLPKSTDVNINYGLPNHIKGNIDEATLFLCLVNPNIDEVKIENNVVGIHTYYEKAREVESGDDSLNILDDKGKLRIDPKVYIKEHILDVRETSSILYNELQIVKQTRSYKDTYYLGHYLPHFIKEFLNKKGSFKNVIHNLTDEWDELEKMSKKIANLEAFPFRSQNPNYTYKSNKRATNFTNLLIESDSKVNLLSARVIIWRIVKHLESSQHKPAFILRRFNTFWLPTISKVLEQDLNFTKEEINQIINALDEEYFFTVRKKDYNGQSGYFGRNFCKNNERISNSSFKHLVQETLGEYVKK
;
A
#
# COMPACT_ATOMS: atom_id res chain seq x y z
N MET A 1 0.85 31.35 17.68
CA MET A 1 2.19 30.80 17.99
C MET A 1 3.09 31.04 16.78
N SER A 2 4.37 31.36 16.97
CA SER A 2 5.31 31.52 15.86
C SER A 2 5.69 30.15 15.26
N GLU A 3 6.01 30.08 13.96
CA GLU A 3 6.44 28.83 13.29
C GLU A 3 7.60 28.13 14.02
N GLN A 4 8.44 28.89 14.70
CA GLN A 4 9.61 28.40 15.43
C GLN A 4 9.25 27.79 16.80
N GLN A 5 8.19 28.31 17.46
CA GLN A 5 7.62 27.66 18.65
C GLN A 5 6.92 26.35 18.27
N THR A 6 6.18 26.33 17.16
CA THR A 6 5.49 25.12 16.66
C THR A 6 6.49 24.03 16.27
N LYS A 7 7.60 24.37 15.60
CA LYS A 7 8.69 23.42 15.26
C LYS A 7 9.40 22.84 16.48
N ASN A 8 9.47 23.56 17.60
CA ASN A 8 10.08 23.03 18.83
C ASN A 8 9.14 22.09 19.60
N THR A 9 7.82 22.33 19.58
CA THR A 9 6.83 21.44 20.22
C THR A 9 6.62 20.11 19.51
N LEU A 10 6.91 19.99 18.21
CA LEU A 10 6.76 18.74 17.45
C LEU A 10 8.00 17.84 17.51
N LYS A 11 9.16 18.38 17.91
CA LYS A 11 10.40 17.62 18.03
C LYS A 11 10.41 16.66 19.21
N GLU A 12 9.82 17.07 20.33
CA GLU A 12 9.82 16.27 21.56
C GLU A 12 9.06 14.94 21.40
N PRO A 13 7.82 14.89 20.86
CA PRO A 13 7.15 13.62 20.61
C PRO A 13 7.89 12.68 19.65
N LEU A 14 8.58 13.24 18.63
CA LEU A 14 9.35 12.44 17.67
C LEU A 14 10.64 11.89 18.29
N ASN A 15 11.29 12.66 19.16
CA ASN A 15 12.44 12.16 19.93
C ASN A 15 12.03 11.04 20.88
N ILE A 16 10.90 11.22 21.58
CA ILE A 16 10.34 10.17 22.45
C ILE A 16 10.03 8.91 21.64
N LEU A 17 9.45 9.05 20.44
CA LEU A 17 9.22 7.91 19.54
C LEU A 17 10.54 7.19 19.19
N LEU A 18 11.58 7.94 18.81
CA LEU A 18 12.89 7.38 18.45
C LEU A 18 13.53 6.62 19.61
N GLU A 19 13.61 7.23 20.79
CA GLU A 19 14.23 6.65 21.98
C GLU A 19 13.48 5.37 22.43
N THR A 20 12.15 5.43 22.51
CA THR A 20 11.33 4.27 22.89
C THR A 20 11.41 3.16 21.84
N TYR A 21 11.46 3.50 20.54
CA TYR A 21 11.62 2.49 19.50
C TYR A 21 12.94 1.73 19.67
N HIS A 22 14.04 2.44 19.94
CA HIS A 22 15.32 1.81 20.22
C HIS A 22 15.31 0.95 21.50
N ASP A 23 14.62 1.38 22.56
CA ASP A 23 14.50 0.59 23.80
C ASP A 23 13.67 -0.69 23.61
N LYS A 24 12.54 -0.60 22.92
CA LYS A 24 11.56 -1.71 22.82
C LYS A 24 11.80 -2.65 21.64
N VAL A 25 12.15 -2.10 20.48
CA VAL A 25 12.30 -2.85 19.23
C VAL A 25 13.78 -3.05 18.88
N GLY A 26 14.63 -2.08 19.23
CA GLY A 26 16.02 -2.07 18.83
C GLY A 26 16.22 -1.45 17.45
N LYS A 27 17.41 -1.67 16.86
CA LYS A 27 17.77 -1.11 15.55
C LYS A 27 17.46 -2.11 14.45
N ILE A 28 16.65 -1.69 13.48
CA ILE A 28 16.33 -2.43 12.25
C ILE A 28 16.96 -1.69 11.07
N ASN A 29 17.97 -2.29 10.43
CA ASN A 29 18.80 -1.62 9.43
C ASN A 29 18.16 -1.57 8.04
N ASN A 30 17.35 -2.58 7.71
CA ASN A 30 16.76 -2.73 6.38
C ASN A 30 15.39 -3.43 6.41
N SER A 31 14.69 -3.39 5.28
CA SER A 31 13.38 -4.02 5.14
C SER A 31 13.38 -5.54 5.37
N SER A 32 14.46 -6.24 5.04
CA SER A 32 14.56 -7.69 5.29
C SER A 32 14.49 -7.99 6.80
N GLU A 33 15.28 -7.28 7.61
CA GLU A 33 15.24 -7.42 9.07
C GLU A 33 13.86 -7.09 9.64
N LEU A 34 13.20 -6.05 9.12
CA LEU A 34 11.82 -5.71 9.52
C LEU A 34 10.86 -6.87 9.25
N PHE A 35 10.95 -7.47 8.06
CA PHE A 35 10.05 -8.54 7.63
C PHE A 35 10.30 -9.85 8.36
N ASP A 36 11.53 -10.16 8.75
CA ASP A 36 11.83 -11.33 9.56
C ASP A 36 11.12 -11.28 10.93
N ILE A 37 10.92 -10.07 11.47
CA ILE A 37 10.22 -9.86 12.73
C ILE A 37 8.69 -9.83 12.51
N TYR A 38 8.25 -9.00 11.57
CA TYR A 38 6.85 -8.56 11.52
C TYR A 38 6.06 -9.07 10.32
N SER A 39 6.68 -9.66 9.29
CA SER A 39 5.96 -10.11 8.10
C SER A 39 5.54 -11.57 8.21
N PRO A 40 4.24 -11.89 8.05
CA PRO A 40 3.79 -13.27 7.93
C PRO A 40 4.08 -13.84 6.53
N TRP A 41 4.56 -13.00 5.60
CA TRP A 41 4.87 -13.37 4.23
C TRP A 41 6.32 -13.84 4.04
N ASN A 42 7.14 -13.81 5.11
CA ASN A 42 8.56 -14.18 5.06
C ASN A 42 8.94 -15.33 6.01
N ASP A 43 7.96 -15.98 6.65
CA ASP A 43 8.20 -17.04 7.64
C ASP A 43 7.76 -18.44 7.16
N SER A 44 7.77 -19.42 8.07
CA SER A 44 7.35 -20.80 7.72
C SER A 44 5.86 -20.93 7.36
N ASN A 45 5.02 -19.94 7.69
CA ASN A 45 3.59 -19.95 7.39
C ASN A 45 3.35 -19.75 5.90
N ILE A 46 4.12 -18.88 5.23
CA ILE A 46 3.96 -18.71 3.78
C ILE A 46 4.32 -20.00 3.01
N GLU A 47 5.31 -20.78 3.46
CA GLU A 47 5.63 -22.06 2.80
C GLU A 47 4.50 -23.08 2.94
N LYS A 48 3.87 -23.15 4.13
CA LYS A 48 2.69 -24.00 4.35
C LYS A 48 1.49 -23.52 3.54
N MET A 49 1.30 -22.21 3.46
CA MET A 49 0.24 -21.60 2.66
C MET A 49 0.41 -21.92 1.18
N LEU A 50 1.62 -21.80 0.63
CA LEU A 50 1.91 -22.12 -0.77
C LEU A 50 1.70 -23.61 -1.07
N ALA A 51 2.05 -24.51 -0.15
CA ALA A 51 1.76 -25.93 -0.29
C ALA A 51 0.24 -26.22 -0.25
N SER A 52 -0.49 -25.56 0.65
CA SER A 52 -1.95 -25.64 0.73
C SER A 52 -2.60 -25.12 -0.56
N PHE A 53 -2.10 -24.01 -1.09
CA PHE A 53 -2.56 -23.39 -2.34
C PHE A 53 -2.38 -24.33 -3.54
N ASP A 54 -1.22 -24.96 -3.68
CA ASP A 54 -0.95 -25.92 -4.77
C ASP A 54 -1.88 -27.16 -4.70
N VAL A 55 -2.11 -27.69 -3.49
CA VAL A 55 -3.07 -28.79 -3.29
C VAL A 55 -4.48 -28.33 -3.63
N ALA A 56 -4.89 -27.16 -3.11
CA ALA A 56 -6.23 -26.61 -3.31
C ALA A 56 -6.51 -26.35 -4.80
N LEU A 57 -5.54 -25.81 -5.55
CA LEU A 57 -5.63 -25.64 -6.99
C LEU A 57 -5.81 -26.97 -7.73
N LYS A 58 -5.10 -28.03 -7.34
CA LYS A 58 -5.22 -29.34 -8.00
C LYS A 58 -6.54 -30.04 -7.72
N THR A 59 -7.14 -29.81 -6.55
CA THR A 59 -8.39 -30.45 -6.14
C THR A 59 -9.61 -29.56 -6.34
N ASP A 60 -9.44 -28.38 -6.91
CA ASP A 60 -10.45 -27.31 -6.96
C ASP A 60 -11.14 -27.09 -5.61
N SER A 61 -10.34 -26.97 -4.54
CA SER A 61 -10.87 -26.86 -3.18
C SER A 61 -11.66 -25.57 -2.97
N ASN A 62 -12.77 -25.69 -2.24
CA ASN A 62 -13.60 -24.57 -1.81
C ASN A 62 -13.30 -24.09 -0.38
N THR A 63 -12.29 -24.67 0.28
CA THR A 63 -11.95 -24.36 1.69
C THR A 63 -10.68 -23.56 1.85
N PHE A 64 -9.92 -23.32 0.77
CA PHE A 64 -8.69 -22.54 0.83
C PHE A 64 -8.99 -21.06 1.08
N SER A 65 -8.17 -20.38 1.87
CA SER A 65 -8.18 -18.92 1.94
C SER A 65 -6.79 -18.36 2.24
N TRP A 66 -6.40 -17.28 1.55
CA TRP A 66 -5.21 -16.50 1.92
C TRP A 66 -5.29 -15.93 3.34
N LEU A 67 -6.49 -15.83 3.91
CA LEU A 67 -6.71 -15.45 5.30
C LEU A 67 -6.22 -16.50 6.29
N ASP A 68 -5.98 -17.75 5.86
CA ASP A 68 -5.47 -18.80 6.74
C ASP A 68 -3.97 -18.64 7.06
N ILE A 69 -3.32 -17.59 6.56
CA ILE A 69 -1.90 -17.30 6.83
C ILE A 69 -1.66 -17.05 8.32
N GLU A 70 -2.65 -16.49 9.00
CA GLU A 70 -2.68 -16.26 10.44
C GLU A 70 -4.05 -16.65 11.01
N LYS A 71 -4.06 -17.23 12.20
CA LYS A 71 -5.30 -17.70 12.84
C LYS A 71 -6.23 -16.57 13.27
N ASP A 72 -5.66 -15.40 13.57
CA ASP A 72 -6.37 -14.26 14.16
C ASP A 72 -6.93 -13.30 13.09
N LEU A 73 -6.81 -13.67 11.81
CA LEU A 73 -7.47 -12.96 10.73
C LEU A 73 -8.97 -13.32 10.71
N PRO A 74 -9.86 -12.33 10.52
CA PRO A 74 -11.28 -12.61 10.36
C PRO A 74 -11.51 -13.51 9.14
N LYS A 75 -12.62 -14.26 9.11
CA LYS A 75 -13.03 -15.02 7.94
C LYS A 75 -13.89 -14.16 7.02
N SER A 76 -13.79 -14.40 5.72
CA SER A 76 -14.59 -13.74 4.69
C SER A 76 -15.40 -14.77 3.91
N THR A 77 -16.62 -14.40 3.52
CA THR A 77 -17.42 -15.16 2.55
C THR A 77 -17.18 -14.68 1.11
N ASP A 78 -16.37 -13.64 0.92
CA ASP A 78 -16.04 -13.10 -0.40
C ASP A 78 -14.94 -13.95 -1.04
N VAL A 79 -15.27 -14.56 -2.18
CA VAL A 79 -14.36 -15.42 -2.95
C VAL A 79 -13.12 -14.69 -3.43
N ASN A 80 -13.20 -13.40 -3.75
CA ASN A 80 -12.04 -12.62 -4.18
C ASN A 80 -11.06 -12.39 -3.03
N ILE A 81 -11.58 -12.12 -1.84
CA ILE A 81 -10.75 -12.00 -0.63
C ILE A 81 -10.06 -13.33 -0.31
N ASN A 82 -10.77 -14.45 -0.48
CA ASN A 82 -10.24 -15.78 -0.15
C ASN A 82 -9.23 -16.29 -1.17
N TYR A 83 -9.48 -16.14 -2.46
CA TYR A 83 -8.71 -16.81 -3.51
C TYR A 83 -7.77 -15.88 -4.29
N GLY A 84 -8.13 -14.62 -4.45
CA GLY A 84 -7.32 -13.64 -5.20
C GLY A 84 -5.97 -13.42 -4.51
N LEU A 85 -4.89 -13.41 -5.29
CA LEU A 85 -3.55 -13.19 -4.74
C LEU A 85 -3.50 -11.86 -3.97
N PRO A 86 -2.98 -11.85 -2.73
CA PRO A 86 -2.80 -10.62 -1.98
C PRO A 86 -1.70 -9.74 -2.60
N ASN A 87 -1.81 -8.42 -2.43
CA ASN A 87 -0.79 -7.44 -2.80
C ASN A 87 -0.63 -6.46 -1.64
N HIS A 88 0.52 -6.47 -0.97
CA HIS A 88 0.72 -5.78 0.29
C HIS A 88 1.71 -4.62 0.19
N ILE A 89 2.95 -4.90 -0.21
CA ILE A 89 4.05 -3.93 -0.24
C ILE A 89 4.77 -4.02 -1.56
N LYS A 90 4.94 -2.88 -2.23
CA LYS A 90 5.65 -2.75 -3.51
C LYS A 90 6.61 -1.57 -3.50
N GLY A 91 7.75 -1.73 -4.14
CA GLY A 91 8.77 -0.69 -4.25
C GLY A 91 9.80 -0.74 -3.13
N ASN A 92 10.97 -0.14 -3.39
CA ASN A 92 12.09 -0.14 -2.45
C ASN A 92 11.80 0.73 -1.24
N ILE A 93 11.18 0.15 -0.21
CA ILE A 93 10.82 0.88 1.01
C ILE A 93 12.04 1.37 1.79
N ASP A 94 13.24 0.79 1.60
CA ASP A 94 14.45 1.22 2.31
C ASP A 94 14.86 2.64 1.94
N GLU A 95 14.70 3.00 0.65
CA GLU A 95 15.18 4.26 0.07
C GLU A 95 14.04 5.14 -0.46
N ALA A 96 12.82 4.63 -0.57
CA ALA A 96 11.66 5.41 -1.01
C ALA A 96 11.42 6.63 -0.11
N THR A 97 10.98 7.70 -0.75
CA THR A 97 10.69 9.02 -0.16
C THR A 97 9.23 9.41 -0.33
N LEU A 98 8.48 8.77 -1.24
CA LEU A 98 7.04 8.93 -1.37
C LEU A 98 6.35 7.58 -1.20
N PHE A 99 5.42 7.50 -0.25
CA PHE A 99 4.66 6.29 0.04
C PHE A 99 3.18 6.52 -0.29
N LEU A 100 2.64 5.72 -1.20
CA LEU A 100 1.20 5.65 -1.43
C LEU A 100 0.60 4.62 -0.47
N CYS A 101 -0.14 5.11 0.52
CA CYS A 101 -0.75 4.31 1.57
C CYS A 101 -2.25 4.15 1.27
N LEU A 102 -2.59 3.03 0.64
CA LEU A 102 -3.92 2.77 0.10
C LEU A 102 -4.69 1.75 0.95
N VAL A 103 -6.01 1.83 0.86
CA VAL A 103 -6.94 0.86 1.47
C VAL A 103 -7.62 0.09 0.33
N ASN A 104 -6.87 -0.84 -0.25
CA ASN A 104 -7.25 -1.66 -1.40
C ASN A 104 -7.44 -0.84 -2.70
N PRO A 105 -6.69 -1.12 -3.78
CA PRO A 105 -7.09 -0.69 -5.11
C PRO A 105 -8.34 -1.48 -5.49
N ASN A 106 -9.42 -0.83 -5.92
CA ASN A 106 -10.67 -1.52 -6.26
C ASN A 106 -10.50 -2.45 -7.49
N ILE A 107 -9.88 -3.63 -7.34
CA ILE A 107 -9.60 -4.57 -8.43
C ILE A 107 -10.33 -5.87 -8.11
N ASP A 108 -11.66 -5.85 -8.18
CA ASP A 108 -12.44 -7.06 -8.26
C ASP A 108 -13.14 -7.07 -9.61
N GLU A 109 -12.48 -7.71 -10.55
CA GLU A 109 -12.95 -7.86 -11.92
C GLU A 109 -13.54 -9.26 -12.16
N VAL A 110 -13.30 -10.21 -11.24
CA VAL A 110 -13.73 -11.60 -11.37
C VAL A 110 -15.15 -11.74 -10.84
N LYS A 111 -16.11 -11.61 -11.76
CA LYS A 111 -17.53 -11.80 -11.45
C LYS A 111 -17.85 -13.28 -11.32
N ILE A 112 -18.23 -13.69 -10.12
CA ILE A 112 -18.60 -15.07 -9.82
C ILE A 112 -20.06 -15.11 -9.39
N GLU A 113 -20.90 -15.82 -10.15
CA GLU A 113 -22.26 -16.15 -9.74
C GLU A 113 -22.20 -17.11 -8.54
N ASN A 114 -22.99 -16.83 -7.50
CA ASN A 114 -22.97 -17.60 -6.26
C ASN A 114 -23.43 -19.05 -6.51
N ASN A 115 -22.50 -20.01 -6.37
CA ASN A 115 -22.59 -21.21 -5.54
C ASN A 115 -21.27 -21.99 -5.65
N VAL A 116 -20.58 -22.14 -4.52
CA VAL A 116 -19.42 -23.04 -4.26
C VAL A 116 -18.46 -23.18 -5.44
N VAL A 117 -17.69 -22.12 -5.68
CA VAL A 117 -16.59 -22.14 -6.65
C VAL A 117 -15.32 -22.50 -5.91
N GLY A 118 -14.62 -23.53 -6.38
CA GLY A 118 -13.29 -23.87 -5.92
C GLY A 118 -12.24 -22.92 -6.50
N ILE A 119 -11.05 -22.94 -5.92
CA ILE A 119 -9.96 -22.03 -6.30
C ILE A 119 -9.47 -22.22 -7.75
N HIS A 120 -9.53 -23.44 -8.32
CA HIS A 120 -9.15 -23.65 -9.72
C HIS A 120 -10.15 -22.98 -10.64
N THR A 121 -11.45 -23.24 -10.41
CA THR A 121 -12.53 -22.62 -11.17
C THR A 121 -12.51 -21.09 -11.03
N TYR A 122 -12.09 -20.56 -9.88
CA TYR A 122 -11.86 -19.12 -9.69
C TYR A 122 -10.83 -18.58 -10.69
N TYR A 123 -9.65 -19.21 -10.78
CA TYR A 123 -8.59 -18.75 -11.68
C TYR A 123 -8.88 -19.02 -13.16
N GLU A 124 -9.70 -20.03 -13.49
CA GLU A 124 -10.24 -20.21 -14.84
C GLU A 124 -11.16 -19.06 -15.26
N LYS A 125 -11.97 -18.52 -14.34
CA LYS A 125 -12.76 -17.31 -14.61
C LYS A 125 -11.90 -16.05 -14.61
N ALA A 126 -10.90 -15.98 -13.75
CA ALA A 126 -10.02 -14.83 -13.65
C ALA A 126 -9.26 -14.57 -14.97
N ARG A 127 -8.78 -15.61 -15.65
CA ARG A 127 -8.12 -15.50 -16.97
C ARG A 127 -9.04 -15.02 -18.10
N GLU A 128 -10.36 -15.12 -17.94
CA GLU A 128 -11.33 -14.60 -18.92
C GLU A 128 -11.52 -13.09 -18.79
N VAL A 129 -11.08 -12.50 -17.67
CA VAL A 129 -11.06 -11.06 -17.51
C VAL A 129 -9.96 -10.48 -18.39
N GLU A 130 -10.33 -9.67 -19.39
CA GLU A 130 -9.39 -8.87 -20.17
C GLU A 130 -8.77 -7.77 -19.29
N SER A 131 -7.78 -8.15 -18.48
CA SER A 131 -7.09 -7.30 -17.52
C SER A 131 -5.59 -7.29 -17.79
N GLY A 132 -4.94 -6.16 -17.50
CA GLY A 132 -3.48 -6.06 -17.41
C GLY A 132 -2.89 -6.60 -16.11
N ASP A 133 -3.74 -7.09 -15.20
CA ASP A 133 -3.31 -7.65 -13.93
C ASP A 133 -2.93 -9.13 -14.09
N ASP A 134 -1.62 -9.37 -14.22
CA ASP A 134 -1.06 -10.71 -14.40
C ASP A 134 -1.44 -11.70 -13.28
N SER A 135 -1.82 -11.21 -12.09
CA SER A 135 -2.24 -12.09 -10.98
C SER A 135 -3.58 -12.78 -11.24
N LEU A 136 -4.34 -12.32 -12.24
CA LEU A 136 -5.55 -12.99 -12.72
C LEU A 136 -5.23 -14.12 -13.72
N ASN A 137 -4.02 -14.16 -14.28
CA ASN A 137 -3.63 -15.09 -15.34
C ASN A 137 -2.46 -16.00 -14.93
N ILE A 138 -2.56 -16.65 -13.77
CA ILE A 138 -1.52 -17.54 -13.26
C ILE A 138 -1.59 -18.96 -13.83
N LEU A 139 -2.69 -19.34 -14.50
CA LEU A 139 -2.92 -20.67 -15.08
C LEU A 139 -2.73 -20.68 -16.61
N ASP A 140 -2.09 -21.74 -17.12
CA ASP A 140 -1.95 -22.02 -18.54
C ASP A 140 -3.23 -22.61 -19.15
N ASP A 141 -3.21 -22.89 -20.46
CA ASP A 141 -4.38 -23.43 -21.16
C ASP A 141 -4.77 -24.86 -20.72
N LYS A 142 -3.92 -25.52 -19.92
CA LYS A 142 -4.14 -26.84 -19.35
C LYS A 142 -4.46 -26.79 -17.85
N GLY A 143 -4.68 -25.59 -17.29
CA GLY A 143 -4.96 -25.39 -15.86
C GLY A 143 -3.72 -25.54 -14.96
N LYS A 144 -2.51 -25.55 -15.52
CA LYS A 144 -1.26 -25.62 -14.76
C LYS A 144 -0.69 -24.23 -14.52
N LEU A 145 -0.02 -24.02 -13.39
CA LEU A 145 0.66 -22.76 -13.08
C LEU A 145 1.70 -22.40 -14.17
N ARG A 146 1.59 -21.19 -14.73
CA ARG A 146 2.47 -20.66 -15.81
C ARG A 146 3.88 -20.33 -15.33
N ILE A 147 4.02 -20.00 -14.05
CA ILE A 147 5.22 -19.45 -13.44
C ILE A 147 5.56 -20.34 -12.23
N ASP A 148 6.81 -20.35 -11.77
CA ASP A 148 7.12 -20.89 -10.45
C ASP A 148 6.28 -20.14 -9.40
N PRO A 149 5.25 -20.80 -8.83
CA PRO A 149 4.28 -20.12 -8.00
C PRO A 149 4.92 -19.63 -6.70
N LYS A 150 5.99 -20.28 -6.22
CA LYS A 150 6.60 -19.87 -4.95
C LYS A 150 7.28 -18.53 -5.07
N VAL A 151 8.08 -18.35 -6.12
CA VAL A 151 8.79 -17.09 -6.36
C VAL A 151 7.80 -15.99 -6.74
N TYR A 152 6.95 -16.27 -7.73
CA TYR A 152 6.00 -15.28 -8.24
C TYR A 152 5.02 -14.80 -7.16
N ILE A 153 4.39 -15.71 -6.39
CA ILE A 153 3.38 -15.31 -5.40
C ILE A 153 4.02 -14.49 -4.27
N LYS A 154 5.20 -14.89 -3.79
CA LYS A 154 5.90 -14.11 -2.76
C LYS A 154 6.20 -12.71 -3.25
N GLU A 155 6.78 -12.57 -4.45
CA GLU A 155 7.04 -11.27 -5.06
C GLU A 155 5.74 -10.51 -5.36
N HIS A 156 4.65 -11.19 -5.72
CA HIS A 156 3.36 -10.55 -5.94
C HIS A 156 2.79 -9.94 -4.65
N ILE A 157 2.94 -10.60 -3.51
CA ILE A 157 2.46 -10.11 -2.21
C ILE A 157 3.39 -9.02 -1.66
N LEU A 158 4.69 -9.27 -1.68
CA LEU A 158 5.72 -8.42 -1.08
C LEU A 158 6.94 -8.38 -2.00
N ASP A 159 7.24 -7.21 -2.54
CA ASP A 159 8.43 -6.99 -3.36
C ASP A 159 9.00 -5.60 -3.08
N VAL A 160 10.24 -5.58 -2.59
CA VAL A 160 10.96 -4.36 -2.21
C VAL A 160 12.17 -4.09 -3.10
N ARG A 161 12.26 -4.73 -4.28
CA ARG A 161 13.27 -4.41 -5.27
C ARG A 161 13.07 -2.98 -5.77
N GLU A 162 14.15 -2.36 -6.24
CA GLU A 162 14.13 -0.99 -6.78
C GLU A 162 13.09 -0.81 -7.92
N THR A 163 12.91 -1.85 -8.74
CA THR A 163 12.03 -1.85 -9.93
C THR A 163 10.68 -2.51 -9.67
N SER A 164 10.25 -2.61 -8.41
CA SER A 164 9.02 -3.33 -8.04
C SER A 164 7.81 -2.44 -7.76
N SER A 165 8.00 -1.11 -7.70
CA SER A 165 6.90 -0.20 -7.42
C SER A 165 5.82 -0.33 -8.48
N ILE A 166 4.56 -0.16 -8.09
CA ILE A 166 3.44 -0.33 -9.02
C ILE A 166 3.54 0.70 -10.16
N LEU A 167 4.00 1.92 -9.84
CA LEU A 167 4.25 2.92 -10.87
C LEU A 167 5.32 2.48 -11.87
N TYR A 168 6.45 1.91 -11.40
CA TYR A 168 7.50 1.45 -12.29
C TYR A 168 6.95 0.43 -13.28
N ASN A 169 6.24 -0.58 -12.78
CA ASN A 169 5.65 -1.64 -13.60
C ASN A 169 4.65 -1.09 -14.63
N GLU A 170 3.73 -0.23 -14.20
CA GLU A 170 2.75 0.36 -15.13
C GLU A 170 3.41 1.28 -16.16
N LEU A 171 4.48 2.01 -15.81
CA LEU A 171 5.24 2.79 -16.78
C LEU A 171 5.93 1.91 -17.83
N GLN A 172 6.41 0.72 -17.48
CA GLN A 172 6.98 -0.22 -18.45
C GLN A 172 5.90 -0.68 -19.45
N ILE A 173 4.70 -0.98 -18.98
CA ILE A 173 3.56 -1.33 -19.84
C ILE A 173 3.27 -0.17 -20.81
N VAL A 174 3.19 1.07 -20.32
CA VAL A 174 2.92 2.23 -21.18
C VAL A 174 4.06 2.50 -22.17
N LYS A 175 5.32 2.33 -21.73
CA LYS A 175 6.50 2.52 -22.60
C LYS A 175 6.48 1.54 -23.78
N GLN A 176 6.10 0.29 -23.53
CA GLN A 176 6.04 -0.78 -24.52
C GLN A 176 4.80 -0.67 -25.43
N THR A 177 3.62 -0.46 -24.86
CA THR A 177 2.33 -0.49 -25.60
C THR A 177 1.92 0.87 -26.16
N ARG A 178 2.51 1.97 -25.66
CA ARG A 178 2.05 3.36 -25.88
C ARG A 178 0.59 3.58 -25.48
N SER A 179 0.05 2.73 -24.60
CA SER A 179 -1.31 2.77 -24.07
C SER A 179 -1.27 2.80 -22.54
N TYR A 180 -2.22 3.49 -21.92
CA TYR A 180 -2.41 3.49 -20.46
C TYR A 180 -3.68 2.71 -20.06
N LYS A 181 -4.31 1.99 -21.00
CA LYS A 181 -5.56 1.23 -20.75
C LYS A 181 -5.39 0.22 -19.62
N ASP A 182 -4.23 -0.42 -19.57
CA ASP A 182 -3.91 -1.50 -18.63
C ASP A 182 -3.16 -0.97 -17.39
N THR A 183 -3.38 0.29 -17.05
CA THR A 183 -2.75 0.94 -15.89
C THR A 183 -3.79 1.51 -14.95
N TYR A 184 -3.83 0.99 -13.73
CA TYR A 184 -4.80 1.42 -12.74
C TYR A 184 -4.24 2.58 -11.93
N TYR A 185 -3.07 2.42 -11.32
CA TYR A 185 -2.51 3.38 -10.37
C TYR A 185 -2.03 4.67 -11.04
N LEU A 186 -1.42 4.54 -12.20
CA LEU A 186 -0.95 5.60 -13.08
C LEU A 186 -2.12 6.49 -13.49
N GLY A 187 -3.25 5.88 -13.87
CA GLY A 187 -4.46 6.58 -14.29
C GLY A 187 -5.21 7.24 -13.13
N HIS A 188 -5.19 6.63 -11.93
CA HIS A 188 -6.09 6.99 -10.84
C HIS A 188 -5.45 7.77 -9.68
N TYR A 189 -4.18 7.49 -9.37
CA TYR A 189 -3.51 7.97 -8.16
C TYR A 189 -2.31 8.86 -8.45
N LEU A 190 -1.55 8.54 -9.50
CA LEU A 190 -0.28 9.21 -9.82
C LEU A 190 -0.28 10.24 -10.98
N PRO A 191 -1.38 10.54 -11.70
CA PRO A 191 -1.29 11.37 -12.90
C PRO A 191 -0.87 12.81 -12.56
N HIS A 192 -1.22 13.29 -11.37
CA HIS A 192 -0.84 14.63 -10.92
C HIS A 192 0.63 14.73 -10.50
N PHE A 193 1.20 13.68 -9.90
CA PHE A 193 2.61 13.64 -9.55
C PHE A 193 3.48 13.67 -10.80
N ILE A 194 3.14 12.85 -11.81
CA ILE A 194 3.88 12.80 -13.08
C ILE A 194 3.83 14.15 -13.80
N LYS A 195 2.64 14.76 -13.88
CA LYS A 195 2.49 16.05 -14.54
C LYS A 195 3.29 17.16 -13.87
N GLU A 196 3.28 17.20 -12.54
CA GLU A 196 4.03 18.20 -11.79
C GLU A 196 5.54 17.94 -11.88
N PHE A 197 5.98 16.68 -11.77
CA PHE A 197 7.39 16.29 -11.93
C PHE A 197 7.94 16.70 -13.30
N LEU A 198 7.23 16.37 -14.39
CA LEU A 198 7.63 16.73 -15.75
C LEU A 198 7.35 18.20 -16.10
N ASN A 199 6.73 18.97 -15.20
CA ASN A 199 6.25 20.32 -15.45
C ASN A 199 5.37 20.43 -16.73
N LYS A 200 4.51 19.42 -16.96
CA LYS A 200 3.60 19.35 -18.12
C LYS A 200 2.16 19.72 -17.77
N LYS A 201 1.54 20.52 -18.65
CA LYS A 201 0.12 20.91 -18.58
C LYS A 201 -0.73 20.08 -19.54
N GLY A 202 -2.05 20.19 -19.41
CA GLY A 202 -3.01 19.47 -20.27
C GLY A 202 -3.58 18.19 -19.66
N SER A 203 -4.30 17.39 -20.45
CA SER A 203 -4.84 16.10 -20.01
C SER A 203 -3.71 15.10 -19.78
N PHE A 204 -3.90 14.19 -18.81
CA PHE A 204 -2.89 13.16 -18.54
C PHE A 204 -2.65 12.25 -19.76
N LYS A 205 -3.72 11.92 -20.50
CA LYS A 205 -3.65 11.22 -21.78
C LYS A 205 -2.67 11.89 -22.75
N ASN A 206 -2.79 13.19 -22.95
CA ASN A 206 -1.90 13.92 -23.88
C ASN A 206 -0.46 13.96 -23.37
N VAL A 207 -0.26 14.07 -22.05
CA VAL A 207 1.08 14.02 -21.45
C VAL A 207 1.77 12.71 -21.76
N ILE A 208 1.09 11.58 -21.55
CA ILE A 208 1.63 10.23 -21.82
C ILE A 208 1.93 10.01 -23.31
N HIS A 209 1.01 10.39 -24.20
CA HIS A 209 1.21 10.19 -25.66
C HIS A 209 2.40 10.99 -26.20
N ASN A 210 2.73 12.11 -25.55
CA ASN A 210 3.81 13.00 -25.96
C ASN A 210 5.11 12.76 -25.18
N LEU A 211 5.26 11.61 -24.49
CA LEU A 211 6.52 11.22 -23.85
C LEU A 211 7.50 10.69 -24.90
N THR A 212 8.68 11.32 -24.94
CA THR A 212 9.77 10.99 -25.87
C THR A 212 11.00 10.63 -25.07
N ASP A 213 11.76 11.64 -24.64
CA ASP A 213 13.06 11.44 -23.98
C ASP A 213 12.94 11.40 -22.44
N GLU A 214 11.71 11.51 -21.90
CA GLU A 214 11.46 11.61 -20.47
C GLU A 214 11.38 10.25 -19.74
N TRP A 215 11.42 9.13 -20.48
CA TRP A 215 11.24 7.79 -19.90
C TRP A 215 12.29 7.44 -18.84
N ASP A 216 13.57 7.75 -19.09
CA ASP A 216 14.63 7.43 -18.14
C ASP A 216 14.45 8.18 -16.81
N GLU A 217 13.99 9.43 -16.87
CA GLU A 217 13.73 10.23 -15.66
C GLU A 217 12.46 9.79 -14.94
N LEU A 218 11.43 9.34 -15.69
CA LEU A 218 10.24 8.73 -15.09
C LEU A 218 10.56 7.39 -14.40
N GLU A 219 11.45 6.58 -14.98
CA GLU A 219 11.92 5.34 -14.36
C GLU A 219 12.71 5.61 -13.09
N LYS A 220 13.62 6.60 -13.10
CA LYS A 220 14.33 7.02 -11.88
C LYS A 220 13.38 7.56 -10.81
N MET A 221 12.39 8.34 -11.21
CA MET A 221 11.40 8.90 -10.30
C MET A 221 10.51 7.82 -9.67
N SER A 222 10.06 6.83 -10.45
CA SER A 222 9.17 5.77 -9.95
C SER A 222 9.83 4.84 -8.93
N LYS A 223 11.16 4.72 -8.96
CA LYS A 223 11.96 4.00 -7.95
C LYS A 223 11.95 4.66 -6.56
N LYS A 224 11.58 5.94 -6.48
CA LYS A 224 11.41 6.69 -5.21
C LYS A 224 10.03 6.50 -4.57
N ILE A 225 9.13 5.79 -5.26
CA ILE A 225 7.76 5.56 -4.82
C ILE A 225 7.64 4.13 -4.30
N ALA A 226 7.03 3.98 -3.14
CA ALA A 226 6.56 2.69 -2.64
C ALA A 226 5.05 2.71 -2.41
N ASN A 227 4.43 1.54 -2.47
CA ASN A 227 3.02 1.32 -2.20
C ASN A 227 2.88 0.45 -0.95
N LEU A 228 2.05 0.92 -0.02
CA LEU A 228 1.66 0.19 1.18
C LEU A 228 0.15 0.01 1.14
N GLU A 229 -0.30 -1.24 1.07
CA GLU A 229 -1.71 -1.57 1.20
C GLU A 229 -2.02 -1.88 2.67
N ALA A 230 -2.99 -1.16 3.21
CA ALA A 230 -3.61 -1.45 4.50
C ALA A 230 -4.36 -2.79 4.49
N PHE A 231 -4.93 -3.10 3.33
CA PHE A 231 -5.77 -4.26 3.10
C PHE A 231 -5.19 -4.98 1.87
N PRO A 232 -4.37 -6.02 2.06
CA PRO A 232 -3.68 -6.64 0.95
C PRO A 232 -4.54 -7.61 0.14
N PHE A 233 -5.70 -8.02 0.66
CA PHE A 233 -6.56 -8.99 -0.02
C PHE A 233 -7.36 -8.34 -1.16
N ARG A 234 -7.71 -9.09 -2.21
CA ARG A 234 -8.46 -8.55 -3.35
C ARG A 234 -9.91 -8.23 -2.96
N SER A 235 -10.37 -6.99 -3.20
CA SER A 235 -11.78 -6.61 -3.00
C SER A 235 -12.14 -5.34 -3.77
N GLN A 236 -13.33 -5.30 -4.38
CA GLN A 236 -13.83 -4.08 -5.05
C GLN A 236 -14.16 -2.98 -4.06
N ASN A 237 -14.75 -3.40 -2.95
CA ASN A 237 -15.36 -2.57 -1.94
C ASN A 237 -15.17 -3.29 -0.62
N PRO A 238 -14.00 -3.17 0.01
CA PRO A 238 -13.89 -3.50 1.42
C PRO A 238 -15.02 -2.73 2.12
N ASN A 239 -16.00 -3.45 2.65
CA ASN A 239 -17.30 -2.89 3.02
C ASN A 239 -17.17 -2.09 4.33
N TYR A 240 -16.34 -1.05 4.40
CA TYR A 240 -16.18 -0.23 5.60
C TYR A 240 -17.53 0.37 6.02
N THR A 241 -18.24 -0.28 6.94
CA THR A 241 -19.53 0.20 7.44
C THR A 241 -19.31 0.95 8.73
N TYR A 242 -19.48 2.27 8.67
CA TYR A 242 -19.45 3.17 9.84
C TYR A 242 -20.74 3.10 10.68
N LYS A 243 -21.74 2.32 10.25
CA LYS A 243 -22.99 2.16 11.00
C LYS A 243 -22.69 1.33 12.27
N SER A 244 -22.86 1.96 13.43
CA SER A 244 -22.54 1.41 14.76
C SER A 244 -23.13 0.02 15.01
N ASN A 245 -24.33 -0.25 14.48
CA ASN A 245 -25.04 -1.52 14.63
C ASN A 245 -24.53 -2.66 13.74
N LYS A 246 -23.62 -2.41 12.78
CA LYS A 246 -23.02 -3.45 11.91
C LYS A 246 -21.50 -3.55 12.04
N ARG A 247 -20.89 -2.85 13.01
CA ARG A 247 -19.44 -2.88 13.22
C ARG A 247 -18.91 -4.27 13.51
N ALA A 248 -19.62 -5.03 14.34
CA ALA A 248 -19.15 -6.30 14.90
C ALA A 248 -19.16 -7.51 13.92
N THR A 249 -19.70 -7.36 12.70
CA THR A 249 -19.83 -8.49 11.76
C THR A 249 -19.20 -8.23 10.39
N ASN A 250 -18.65 -7.03 10.19
CA ASN A 250 -18.06 -6.68 8.91
C ASN A 250 -16.58 -7.05 8.85
N PHE A 251 -16.18 -7.86 7.87
CA PHE A 251 -14.81 -8.32 7.67
C PHE A 251 -13.76 -7.21 7.82
N THR A 252 -13.99 -6.05 7.21
CA THR A 252 -13.01 -4.96 7.22
C THR A 252 -12.88 -4.29 8.58
N ASN A 253 -13.97 -4.17 9.33
CA ASN A 253 -13.92 -3.66 10.70
C ASN A 253 -13.22 -4.68 11.62
N LEU A 254 -13.53 -5.98 11.46
CA LEU A 254 -12.85 -7.04 12.19
C LEU A 254 -11.35 -7.08 11.88
N LEU A 255 -10.96 -6.76 10.65
CA LEU A 255 -9.55 -6.67 10.26
C LEU A 255 -8.84 -5.54 11.00
N ILE A 256 -9.44 -4.33 11.05
CA ILE A 256 -8.87 -3.19 11.80
C ILE A 256 -8.70 -3.55 13.29
N GLU A 257 -9.66 -4.26 13.86
CA GLU A 257 -9.62 -4.71 15.26
C GLU A 257 -8.67 -5.90 15.49
N SER A 258 -8.20 -6.58 14.44
CA SER A 258 -7.22 -7.67 14.55
C SER A 258 -5.81 -7.15 14.88
N ASP A 259 -5.07 -7.93 15.66
CA ASP A 259 -3.66 -7.69 16.01
C ASP A 259 -2.70 -8.55 15.16
N SER A 260 -3.23 -9.18 14.10
CA SER A 260 -2.45 -9.99 13.16
C SER A 260 -1.27 -9.22 12.56
N LYS A 261 -0.20 -9.94 12.25
CA LYS A 261 0.97 -9.39 11.57
C LYS A 261 0.58 -8.80 10.21
N VAL A 262 -0.33 -9.44 9.46
CA VAL A 262 -0.86 -8.93 8.19
C VAL A 262 -1.45 -7.54 8.37
N ASN A 263 -2.35 -7.34 9.35
CA ASN A 263 -3.05 -6.06 9.53
C ASN A 263 -2.10 -4.92 9.92
N LEU A 264 -1.11 -5.21 10.75
CA LEU A 264 -0.22 -4.20 11.32
C LEU A 264 1.06 -3.94 10.51
N LEU A 265 1.40 -4.79 9.53
CA LEU A 265 2.67 -4.71 8.80
C LEU A 265 2.90 -3.34 8.14
N SER A 266 1.93 -2.83 7.38
CA SER A 266 2.06 -1.52 6.72
C SER A 266 2.24 -0.37 7.72
N ALA A 267 1.57 -0.42 8.87
CA ALA A 267 1.76 0.59 9.93
C ALA A 267 3.14 0.49 10.58
N ARG A 268 3.67 -0.72 10.77
CA ARG A 268 5.04 -0.95 11.25
C ARG A 268 6.09 -0.43 10.27
N VAL A 269 5.88 -0.59 8.96
CA VAL A 269 6.73 0.01 7.93
C VAL A 269 6.74 1.53 8.05
N ILE A 270 5.58 2.18 8.25
CA ILE A 270 5.50 3.64 8.42
C ILE A 270 6.34 4.09 9.61
N ILE A 271 6.14 3.48 10.79
CA ILE A 271 6.88 3.85 12.01
C ILE A 271 8.38 3.61 11.83
N TRP A 272 8.78 2.43 11.34
CA TRP A 272 10.17 2.10 11.09
C TRP A 272 10.84 3.09 10.12
N ARG A 273 10.17 3.46 9.02
CA ARG A 273 10.73 4.42 8.06
C ARG A 273 10.91 5.81 8.64
N ILE A 274 10.00 6.26 9.50
CA ILE A 274 10.13 7.52 10.20
C ILE A 274 11.30 7.47 11.18
N VAL A 275 11.43 6.39 11.96
CA VAL A 275 12.56 6.17 12.88
C VAL A 275 13.90 6.18 12.12
N LYS A 276 14.03 5.43 11.02
CA LYS A 276 15.24 5.40 10.18
C LYS A 276 15.60 6.81 9.64
N HIS A 277 14.59 7.62 9.33
CA HIS A 277 14.82 9.01 8.94
C HIS A 277 15.24 9.89 10.13
N LEU A 278 14.65 9.73 11.32
CA LEU A 278 15.04 10.47 12.52
C LEU A 278 16.51 10.17 12.92
N GLU A 279 16.97 8.93 12.72
CA GLU A 279 18.37 8.53 12.98
C GLU A 279 19.39 9.20 12.04
N SER A 280 19.05 9.34 10.75
CA SER A 280 20.02 9.71 9.70
C SER A 280 19.79 11.09 9.07
N SER A 281 18.59 11.65 9.24
CA SER A 281 18.05 12.80 8.50
C SER A 281 18.04 12.64 6.97
N GLN A 282 18.33 11.45 6.44
CA GLN A 282 18.33 11.16 5.01
C GLN A 282 16.97 10.59 4.56
N HIS A 283 16.67 10.72 3.27
CA HIS A 283 15.49 10.12 2.62
C HIS A 283 14.19 10.34 3.41
N LYS A 284 13.85 11.61 3.72
CA LYS A 284 12.62 11.96 4.45
C LYS A 284 11.40 11.35 3.75
N PRO A 285 10.64 10.46 4.40
CA PRO A 285 9.47 9.86 3.79
C PRO A 285 8.27 10.82 3.84
N ALA A 286 7.44 10.81 2.81
CA ALA A 286 6.11 11.42 2.83
C ALA A 286 5.06 10.34 2.56
N PHE A 287 4.04 10.26 3.40
CA PHE A 287 2.99 9.25 3.29
C PHE A 287 1.69 9.88 2.81
N ILE A 288 1.18 9.42 1.67
CA ILE A 288 -0.12 9.82 1.10
C ILE A 288 -1.16 8.79 1.54
N LEU A 289 -1.95 9.12 2.56
CA LEU A 289 -2.84 8.21 3.26
C LEU A 289 -4.28 8.35 2.78
N ARG A 290 -4.85 7.26 2.27
CA ARG A 290 -6.27 7.17 1.93
C ARG A 290 -7.05 6.62 3.13
N ARG A 291 -8.15 7.29 3.51
CA ARG A 291 -9.01 6.92 4.65
C ARG A 291 -8.29 6.88 6.00
N PHE A 292 -7.57 7.96 6.29
CA PHE A 292 -6.73 8.08 7.48
C PHE A 292 -7.45 7.69 8.78
N ASN A 293 -8.57 8.35 9.11
CA ASN A 293 -9.28 8.09 10.38
C ASN A 293 -9.84 6.66 10.49
N THR A 294 -10.09 6.01 9.37
CA THR A 294 -10.78 4.71 9.35
C THR A 294 -9.82 3.54 9.50
N PHE A 295 -8.63 3.62 8.91
CA PHE A 295 -7.68 2.50 8.92
C PHE A 295 -6.33 2.88 9.51
N TRP A 296 -5.68 3.89 8.94
CA TRP A 296 -4.29 4.22 9.27
C TRP A 296 -4.16 4.73 10.70
N LEU A 297 -5.06 5.60 11.15
CA LEU A 297 -5.06 6.10 12.52
C LEU A 297 -5.18 4.93 13.54
N PRO A 298 -6.21 4.06 13.48
CA PRO A 298 -6.29 2.90 14.37
C PRO A 298 -5.07 1.98 14.34
N THR A 299 -4.56 1.62 13.16
CA THR A 299 -3.45 0.66 13.03
C THR A 299 -2.11 1.24 13.48
N ILE A 300 -1.85 2.52 13.19
CA ILE A 300 -0.67 3.22 13.72
C ILE A 300 -0.76 3.37 15.23
N SER A 301 -1.92 3.75 15.78
CA SER A 301 -2.15 3.79 17.23
C SER A 301 -1.87 2.44 17.89
N LYS A 302 -2.36 1.34 17.30
CA LYS A 302 -2.10 -0.01 17.80
C LYS A 302 -0.62 -0.38 17.80
N VAL A 303 0.13 -0.04 16.76
CA VAL A 303 1.58 -0.27 16.72
C VAL A 303 2.28 0.51 17.84
N LEU A 304 1.93 1.78 18.04
CA LEU A 304 2.49 2.60 19.12
C LEU A 304 2.12 2.07 20.51
N GLU A 305 0.92 1.53 20.68
CA GLU A 305 0.47 0.93 21.95
C GLU A 305 1.11 -0.44 22.20
N GLN A 306 1.06 -1.35 21.24
CA GLN A 306 1.42 -2.76 21.43
C GLN A 306 2.91 -3.01 21.31
N ASP A 307 3.56 -2.41 20.31
CA ASP A 307 4.99 -2.66 20.06
C ASP A 307 5.86 -1.74 20.93
N LEU A 308 5.36 -0.55 21.30
CA LEU A 308 6.13 0.49 22.00
C LEU A 308 5.59 0.85 23.40
N ASN A 309 4.43 0.33 23.79
CA ASN A 309 3.84 0.50 25.13
C ASN A 309 3.57 1.97 25.52
N PHE A 310 3.20 2.81 24.54
CA PHE A 310 2.79 4.19 24.79
C PHE A 310 1.37 4.29 25.35
N THR A 311 1.15 5.27 26.21
CA THR A 311 -0.18 5.67 26.70
C THR A 311 -0.98 6.39 25.62
N LYS A 312 -2.30 6.51 25.81
CA LYS A 312 -3.18 7.18 24.84
C LYS A 312 -2.80 8.65 24.64
N GLU A 313 -2.40 9.33 25.71
CA GLU A 313 -1.96 10.72 25.69
C GLU A 313 -0.68 10.88 24.85
N GLU A 314 0.32 10.01 25.04
CA GLU A 314 1.55 10.00 24.25
C GLU A 314 1.28 9.66 22.79
N ILE A 315 0.44 8.65 22.52
CA ILE A 315 0.03 8.27 21.16
C ILE A 315 -0.58 9.46 20.43
N ASN A 316 -1.46 10.23 21.07
CA ASN A 316 -2.06 11.42 20.46
C ASN A 316 -1.02 12.49 20.12
N GLN A 317 -0.05 12.73 21.01
CA GLN A 317 1.03 13.69 20.77
C GLN A 317 1.94 13.24 19.62
N ILE A 318 2.32 11.98 19.60
CA ILE A 318 3.14 11.38 18.53
C ILE A 318 2.39 11.49 17.20
N ILE A 319 1.13 11.05 17.13
CA ILE A 319 0.33 11.09 15.90
C ILE A 319 0.19 12.52 15.37
N ASN A 320 0.01 13.51 16.23
CA ASN A 320 -0.01 14.91 15.80
C ASN A 320 1.33 15.32 15.20
N ALA A 321 2.45 14.93 15.80
CA ALA A 321 3.78 15.20 15.24
C ALA A 321 4.02 14.47 13.90
N LEU A 322 3.61 13.21 13.78
CA LEU A 322 3.69 12.45 12.53
C LEU A 322 2.83 13.08 11.43
N ASP A 323 1.63 13.53 11.80
CA ASP A 323 0.70 14.17 10.86
C ASP A 323 1.25 15.48 10.31
N GLU A 324 1.86 16.30 11.16
CA GLU A 324 2.48 17.57 10.76
C GLU A 324 3.75 17.37 9.93
N GLU A 325 4.57 16.37 10.24
CA GLU A 325 5.90 16.23 9.60
C GLU A 325 5.93 15.31 8.38
N TYR A 326 5.12 14.24 8.35
CA TYR A 326 5.27 13.15 7.38
C TYR A 326 4.00 12.84 6.58
N PHE A 327 2.81 13.16 7.10
CA PHE A 327 1.56 12.70 6.49
C PHE A 327 0.89 13.73 5.59
N PHE A 328 0.27 13.21 4.53
CA PHE A 328 -0.72 13.88 3.70
C PHE A 328 -1.89 12.93 3.53
N THR A 329 -3.09 13.46 3.34
CA THR A 329 -4.27 12.64 3.13
C THR A 329 -4.88 12.87 1.77
N VAL A 330 -5.52 11.83 1.23
CA VAL A 330 -6.37 11.96 0.05
C VAL A 330 -7.71 12.52 0.51
N ARG A 331 -7.93 13.81 0.26
CA ARG A 331 -9.02 14.61 0.85
C ARG A 331 -8.85 14.69 2.38
N LYS A 332 -9.89 15.14 3.08
CA LYS A 332 -9.89 15.25 4.54
C LYS A 332 -9.74 13.88 5.21
N LYS A 333 -9.23 13.87 6.45
CA LYS A 333 -8.96 12.65 7.23
C LYS A 333 -10.19 11.78 7.48
N ASP A 334 -11.35 12.41 7.59
CA ASP A 334 -12.67 11.78 7.78
C ASP A 334 -13.32 11.32 6.46
N TYR A 335 -12.70 11.62 5.31
CA TYR A 335 -13.23 11.22 4.02
C TYR A 335 -13.09 9.70 3.81
N ASN A 336 -14.24 9.04 3.72
CA ASN A 336 -14.36 7.59 3.55
C ASN A 336 -14.88 7.15 2.18
N GLY A 337 -14.88 8.05 1.20
CA GLY A 337 -15.43 7.74 -0.11
C GLY A 337 -14.70 6.60 -0.83
N GLN A 338 -15.44 5.94 -1.72
CA GLN A 338 -14.99 4.81 -2.53
C GLN A 338 -14.49 5.22 -3.92
N SER A 339 -14.46 6.52 -4.27
CA SER A 339 -14.03 6.94 -5.60
C SER A 339 -12.63 6.40 -5.90
N GLY A 340 -12.51 5.66 -7.01
CA GLY A 340 -11.24 5.11 -7.47
C GLY A 340 -10.23 6.18 -7.87
N TYR A 341 -10.65 7.43 -8.10
CA TYR A 341 -9.80 8.51 -8.56
C TYR A 341 -9.48 9.52 -7.44
N PHE A 342 -8.19 9.84 -7.24
CA PHE A 342 -7.77 10.84 -6.23
C PHE A 342 -8.03 12.27 -6.68
N GLY A 343 -7.74 12.55 -7.95
CA GLY A 343 -7.56 13.93 -8.42
C GLY A 343 -6.50 14.68 -7.60
N ARG A 344 -6.39 15.99 -7.82
CA ARG A 344 -5.49 16.87 -7.04
C ARG A 344 -6.13 17.30 -5.72
N ASN A 345 -6.59 16.35 -4.91
CA ASN A 345 -7.33 16.61 -3.67
C ASN A 345 -6.54 16.27 -2.41
N PHE A 346 -5.21 16.35 -2.47
CA PHE A 346 -4.35 16.09 -1.31
C PHE A 346 -4.55 17.16 -0.23
N CYS A 347 -4.58 16.72 1.02
CA CYS A 347 -4.74 17.57 2.17
C CYS A 347 -3.57 17.41 3.14
N LYS A 348 -3.30 18.49 3.88
CA LYS A 348 -2.48 18.54 5.07
C LYS A 348 -3.35 19.14 6.17
N ASN A 349 -3.44 18.51 7.34
CA ASN A 349 -4.26 19.00 8.46
C ASN A 349 -5.73 19.28 8.08
N ASN A 350 -6.35 18.41 7.28
CA ASN A 350 -7.72 18.57 6.71
C ASN A 350 -7.93 19.75 5.74
N GLU A 351 -6.87 20.46 5.36
CA GLU A 351 -6.92 21.54 4.37
C GLU A 351 -6.28 21.08 3.07
N ARG A 352 -6.91 21.41 1.93
CA ARG A 352 -6.36 21.09 0.62
C ARG A 352 -5.07 21.88 0.41
N ILE A 353 -3.99 21.18 0.06
CA ILE A 353 -2.71 21.84 -0.17
C ILE A 353 -2.75 22.69 -1.44
N SER A 354 -2.02 23.80 -1.40
CA SER A 354 -1.91 24.72 -2.54
C SER A 354 -1.11 24.11 -3.69
N ASN A 355 -1.12 24.77 -4.86
CA ASN A 355 -0.32 24.31 -6.00
C ASN A 355 1.19 24.37 -5.70
N SER A 356 1.66 25.41 -5.01
CA SER A 356 3.06 25.54 -4.61
C SER A 356 3.45 24.49 -3.57
N SER A 357 2.59 24.21 -2.59
CA SER A 357 2.81 23.14 -1.61
C SER A 357 2.89 21.76 -2.27
N PHE A 358 2.03 21.48 -3.26
CA PHE A 358 2.11 20.22 -4.02
C PHE A 358 3.38 20.13 -4.85
N LYS A 359 3.80 21.23 -5.50
CA LYS A 359 5.06 21.28 -6.24
C LYS A 359 6.25 20.99 -5.31
N HIS A 360 6.27 21.59 -4.13
CA HIS A 360 7.29 21.35 -3.11
C HIS A 360 7.33 19.88 -2.69
N LEU A 361 6.18 19.29 -2.38
CA LEU A 361 6.07 17.86 -2.07
C LEU A 361 6.67 16.99 -3.18
N VAL A 362 6.35 17.28 -4.44
CA VAL A 362 6.90 16.55 -5.60
C VAL A 362 8.42 16.73 -5.70
N GLN A 363 8.93 17.95 -5.56
CA GLN A 363 10.37 18.23 -5.65
C GLN A 363 11.16 17.56 -4.51
N GLU A 364 10.68 17.65 -3.27
CA GLU A 364 11.35 17.06 -2.11
C GLU A 364 11.38 15.53 -2.17
N THR A 365 10.28 14.92 -2.61
CA THR A 365 10.17 13.47 -2.61
C THR A 365 10.71 12.86 -3.89
N LEU A 366 10.34 13.40 -5.06
CA LEU A 366 10.65 12.80 -6.36
C LEU A 366 11.88 13.42 -7.03
N GLY A 367 12.34 14.58 -6.55
CA GLY A 367 13.43 15.35 -7.16
C GLY A 367 12.94 16.28 -8.28
N GLU A 368 13.90 16.93 -8.95
CA GLU A 368 13.61 17.82 -10.06
C GLU A 368 13.87 17.13 -11.40
N TYR A 369 12.92 17.25 -12.32
CA TYR A 369 13.14 16.86 -13.71
C TYR A 369 14.09 17.86 -14.39
N VAL A 370 15.28 17.40 -14.76
CA VAL A 370 16.23 18.17 -15.55
C VAL A 370 16.07 17.75 -17.00
N LYS A 371 15.49 18.63 -17.82
CA LYS A 371 15.38 18.39 -19.26
C LYS A 371 16.78 18.35 -19.86
N LYS A 372 17.11 17.26 -20.54
CA LYS A 372 18.36 17.11 -21.31
C LYS A 372 18.35 17.99 -22.55
#